data_AF-A0A0D3KVH9-F1
#
_entry.id   AF-A0A0D3KVH9-F1
#
_cell.length_a   1.000
_cell.length_b   1.000
_cell.length_c   1.000
_cell.angle_alpha   90.00
_cell.angle_beta   90.00
_cell.angle_gamma   90.00
#
_symmetry.space_group_name_H-M   'P 1'
#
loop_
_entity.id
_entity.type
_entity.pdbx_description
1 polymer ?
#
loop_
_entity_poly.entity_id
_entity_poly.type
_entity_poly.pdbx_seq_one_letter_code
_entity_poly.pdbx_strand_id
1 'polypeptide(L)'
;MQDTQVTISEFQRSVAVALAAVQHGFEEEYLEPRTGYSLDLVLPSSRVAVEVDGPSHFLLPDGRGVRKPNGSTLLKRRLLVASSWRLAAGEERSFSEDMQSGLFDIQMLASLY
;
A
#
# COMPACT_ATOMS: atom_id res chain seq x y z
N MET A 1 25.15 10.42 -5.22
CA MET A 1 23.92 9.62 -5.07
C MET A 1 22.80 10.55 -5.50
N GLN A 2 22.08 10.22 -6.58
CA GLN A 2 20.98 11.08 -7.04
C GLN A 2 19.80 10.83 -6.11
N ASP A 3 19.41 11.85 -5.34
CA ASP A 3 18.17 11.85 -4.57
C ASP A 3 17.03 11.60 -5.54
N THR A 4 16.50 10.38 -5.53
CA THR A 4 15.28 10.07 -6.25
C THR A 4 14.17 10.74 -5.47
N GLN A 5 13.74 11.91 -5.93
CA GLN A 5 12.58 12.59 -5.37
C GLN A 5 11.39 11.65 -5.53
N VAL A 6 10.93 11.07 -4.42
CA VAL A 6 9.74 10.22 -4.38
C VAL A 6 8.55 11.14 -4.59
N THR A 7 8.02 11.14 -5.81
CA THR A 7 6.76 11.82 -6.11
C THR A 7 5.63 10.97 -5.54
N ILE A 8 5.16 11.32 -4.34
CA ILE A 8 3.99 10.70 -3.71
C ILE A 8 2.79 10.91 -4.63
N SER A 9 2.11 9.83 -5.01
CA SER A 9 0.95 9.91 -5.88
C SER A 9 -0.23 10.56 -5.17
N GLU A 10 -1.09 11.28 -5.89
CA GLU A 10 -2.33 11.86 -5.33
C GLU A 10 -3.22 10.79 -4.68
N PHE A 11 -3.16 9.58 -5.22
CA PHE A 11 -3.89 8.44 -4.69
C PHE A 11 -3.36 8.00 -3.32
N GLN A 12 -2.05 7.79 -3.17
CA GLN A 12 -1.43 7.49 -1.88
C GLN A 12 -1.72 8.58 -0.84
N ARG A 13 -1.69 9.85 -1.25
CA ARG A 13 -2.05 10.95 -0.35
C ARG A 13 -3.50 10.85 0.15
N SER A 14 -4.42 10.45 -0.72
CA SER A 14 -5.83 10.26 -0.34
C SER A 14 -6.00 9.11 0.65
N VAL A 15 -5.28 8.00 0.43
CA VAL A 15 -5.22 6.86 1.37
C VAL A 15 -4.64 7.28 2.72
N ALA A 16 -3.56 8.07 2.73
CA ALA A 16 -2.94 8.58 3.97
C ALA A 16 -3.89 9.47 4.77
N VAL A 17 -4.64 10.35 4.10
CA VAL A 17 -5.67 11.21 4.75
C VAL A 17 -6.78 10.37 5.37
N ALA A 18 -7.27 9.35 4.66
CA ALA A 18 -8.29 8.45 5.19
C ALA A 18 -7.77 7.62 6.38
N LEU A 19 -6.54 7.09 6.30
CA LEU A 19 -5.88 6.39 7.42
C LEU A 19 -5.74 7.29 8.65
N ALA A 20 -5.34 8.55 8.46
CA ALA A 20 -5.20 9.52 9.56
C ALA A 20 -6.51 9.81 10.30
N ALA A 21 -7.67 9.62 9.66
CA ALA A 21 -8.97 9.80 10.31
C ALA A 21 -9.30 8.70 11.32
N VAL A 22 -8.71 7.50 11.18
CA VAL A 22 -9.04 6.32 11.99
C VAL A 22 -7.87 5.78 12.80
N GLN A 23 -6.63 6.11 12.43
CA GLN A 23 -5.42 5.63 13.08
C GLN A 23 -4.34 6.70 13.12
N HIS A 24 -3.73 6.86 14.30
CA HIS A 24 -2.65 7.81 14.52
C HIS A 24 -1.29 7.10 14.58
N GLY A 25 -0.21 7.84 14.31
CA GLY A 25 1.15 7.33 14.49
C GLY A 25 1.62 6.36 13.41
N PHE A 26 1.00 6.39 12.23
CA PHE A 26 1.59 5.77 11.05
C PHE A 26 2.71 6.63 10.48
N GLU A 27 3.63 6.02 9.75
CA GLU A 27 4.70 6.70 9.02
C GLU A 27 4.47 6.49 7.51
N GLU A 28 4.75 7.51 6.71
CA GLU A 28 4.74 7.44 5.24
C GLU A 28 6.15 7.15 4.71
N GLU A 29 6.26 6.45 3.58
CA GLU A 29 7.54 6.18 2.90
C GLU A 29 8.62 5.60 3.83
N TYR A 30 8.21 4.62 4.65
CA TYR A 30 9.10 4.00 5.60
C TYR A 30 10.10 3.08 4.90
N LEU A 31 11.38 3.44 4.96
CA LEU A 31 12.45 2.59 4.44
C LEU A 31 12.68 1.39 5.35
N GLU A 32 12.29 0.20 4.89
CA GLU A 32 12.50 -1.03 5.63
C GLU A 32 13.99 -1.42 5.59
N PRO A 33 14.70 -1.53 6.74
CA PRO A 33 16.15 -1.69 6.75
C PRO A 33 16.71 -3.03 6.27
N ARG A 34 15.94 -4.11 6.35
CA ARG A 34 16.34 -5.48 5.96
C ARG A 34 16.21 -5.73 4.47
N THR A 35 15.23 -5.10 3.83
CA THR A 35 14.86 -5.31 2.42
C THR A 35 15.27 -4.14 1.54
N GLY A 36 15.42 -2.94 2.12
CA GLY A 36 15.71 -1.71 1.39
C GLY A 36 14.53 -1.15 0.60
N TYR A 37 13.32 -1.71 0.74
CA TYR A 37 12.12 -1.17 0.11
C TYR A 37 11.50 -0.06 0.96
N SER A 38 11.01 0.99 0.29
CA SER A 38 10.08 1.95 0.90
C SER A 38 8.68 1.33 0.99
N LEU A 39 8.07 1.41 2.16
CA LEU A 39 6.68 1.05 2.44
C LEU A 39 5.85 2.33 2.43
N ASP A 40 4.76 2.36 1.67
CA ASP A 40 4.01 3.59 1.42
C ASP A 40 3.42 4.17 2.71
N LEU A 41 2.78 3.32 3.53
CA LEU A 41 2.25 3.65 4.85
C LEU A 41 2.49 2.50 5.82
N VAL A 42 2.95 2.79 7.04
CA VAL A 42 3.24 1.75 8.05
C VAL A 42 2.76 2.13 9.44
N LEU A 43 2.41 1.12 10.23
CA LEU A 43 2.31 1.20 11.68
C LEU A 43 3.45 0.37 12.28
N PRO A 44 4.59 1.02 12.64
CA PRO A 44 5.80 0.29 13.01
C PRO A 44 5.63 -0.59 14.24
N SER A 45 4.84 -0.14 15.21
CA SER A 45 4.59 -0.85 16.47
C SER A 45 3.87 -2.18 16.27
N SER A 46 3.01 -2.29 15.26
CA SER A 46 2.22 -3.50 14.96
C SER A 46 2.72 -4.28 13.74
N ARG A 47 3.77 -3.81 13.05
CA ARG A 47 4.26 -4.35 11.77
C ARG A 47 3.16 -4.53 10.73
N VAL A 48 2.24 -3.57 10.66
CA VAL A 48 1.24 -3.50 9.59
C VAL A 48 1.72 -2.48 8.57
N ALA A 49 1.61 -2.80 7.29
CA ALA A 49 1.89 -1.87 6.21
C ALA A 49 0.76 -1.88 5.18
N VAL A 50 0.49 -0.70 4.62
CA VAL A 50 -0.42 -0.50 3.50
C VAL A 50 0.41 -0.13 2.28
N GLU A 51 0.24 -0.92 1.22
CA GLU A 51 0.86 -0.70 -0.08
C GLU A 51 -0.20 -0.20 -1.06
N VAL A 52 0.07 0.94 -1.68
CA VAL A 52 -0.84 1.68 -2.54
C VAL A 52 -0.43 1.45 -3.99
N ASP A 53 -0.97 0.40 -4.59
CA ASP A 53 -0.58 0.00 -5.93
C ASP A 53 -1.34 0.80 -7.00
N GLY A 54 -0.65 1.78 -7.60
CA GLY A 54 -1.09 2.44 -8.84
C GLY A 54 -1.03 1.54 -10.08
N PRO A 55 -1.55 1.99 -11.25
CA PRO A 55 -1.73 1.16 -12.44
C PRO A 55 -0.47 0.48 -12.99
N SER A 56 0.72 1.06 -12.77
CA SER A 56 2.02 0.51 -13.20
C SER A 56 2.44 -0.76 -12.45
N HIS A 57 1.88 -1.00 -11.26
CA HIS A 57 2.12 -2.19 -10.45
C HIS A 57 1.41 -3.43 -11.00
N PHE A 58 0.53 -3.26 -11.97
CA PHE A 58 -0.25 -4.31 -12.58
C PHE A 58 0.16 -4.53 -14.03
N LEU A 59 0.04 -5.79 -14.46
CA LEU A 59 0.03 -6.11 -15.88
C LEU A 59 -1.23 -5.52 -16.53
N LEU A 60 -1.19 -5.37 -17.85
CA LEU A 60 -2.38 -5.02 -18.61
C LEU A 60 -3.52 -6.02 -18.28
N PRO A 61 -4.77 -5.54 -18.21
CA PRO A 61 -5.90 -6.41 -17.88
C PRO A 61 -5.95 -7.61 -18.81
N ASP A 62 -6.31 -8.77 -18.28
CA ASP A 62 -6.69 -9.87 -19.14
C ASP A 62 -8.01 -9.55 -19.87
N GLY A 63 -8.40 -10.38 -20.85
CA GLY A 63 -9.68 -10.21 -21.55
C GLY A 63 -10.93 -10.31 -20.66
N ARG A 64 -10.77 -10.49 -19.34
CA ARG A 64 -11.83 -10.53 -18.32
C ARG A 64 -11.78 -9.30 -17.40
N GLY A 65 -10.88 -8.35 -17.66
CA GLY A 65 -10.71 -7.13 -16.86
C GLY A 65 -9.94 -7.34 -15.57
N VAL A 66 -9.38 -8.52 -15.31
CA VAL A 66 -8.61 -8.79 -14.09
C VAL A 66 -7.18 -8.32 -14.28
N ARG A 67 -6.72 -7.48 -13.35
CA ARG A 67 -5.34 -7.00 -13.28
C ARG A 67 -4.55 -7.88 -12.32
N LYS A 68 -3.39 -8.36 -12.78
CA LYS A 68 -2.46 -9.16 -11.97
C LYS A 68 -1.26 -8.30 -11.59
N PRO A 69 -0.78 -8.33 -10.33
CA PRO A 69 0.45 -7.66 -9.97
C PRO A 69 1.61 -8.14 -10.83
N ASN A 70 2.49 -7.22 -11.22
CA ASN A 70 3.68 -7.53 -12.00
C ASN A 70 4.75 -8.22 -11.13
N GLY A 71 5.83 -8.69 -11.76
CA GLY A 71 6.89 -9.42 -11.07
C GLY A 71 7.58 -8.62 -9.95
N SER A 72 7.82 -7.32 -10.17
CA SER A 72 8.45 -6.46 -9.17
C SER A 72 7.56 -6.23 -7.95
N THR A 73 6.27 -6.00 -8.15
CA THR A 73 5.29 -5.87 -7.05
C THR A 73 5.19 -7.16 -6.25
N LEU A 74 5.12 -8.32 -6.91
CA LEU A 74 5.10 -9.61 -6.23
C LEU A 74 6.38 -9.86 -5.44
N LEU A 75 7.55 -9.50 -5.98
CA LEU A 75 8.83 -9.65 -5.29
C LEU A 75 8.88 -8.77 -4.02
N LYS A 76 8.54 -7.49 -4.14
CA LYS A 76 8.46 -6.55 -3.00
C LYS A 76 7.57 -7.13 -1.90
N ARG A 77 6.32 -7.47 -2.23
CA ARG A 77 5.36 -8.03 -1.26
C ARG A 77 5.87 -9.30 -0.57
N ARG A 78 6.50 -10.23 -1.30
CA ARG A 78 7.06 -11.46 -0.72
C ARG A 78 8.19 -11.18 0.27
N LEU A 79 9.09 -10.26 -0.07
CA LEU A 79 10.22 -9.90 0.79
C LEU A 79 9.76 -9.16 2.06
N LEU A 80 8.72 -8.35 1.95
CA LEU A 80 8.10 -7.66 3.08
C LEU A 80 7.38 -8.64 4.03
N VAL A 81 6.59 -9.57 3.48
CA VAL A 81 5.97 -10.65 4.28
C VAL A 81 7.04 -11.51 4.96
N ALA A 82 8.12 -11.87 4.26
CA ALA A 82 9.26 -12.57 4.84
C ALA A 82 9.96 -11.76 5.94
N SER A 83 9.86 -10.43 5.88
CA SER A 83 10.33 -9.50 6.92
C SER A 83 9.29 -9.24 8.02
N SER A 84 8.31 -10.14 8.15
CA SER A 84 7.28 -10.13 9.19
C SER A 84 6.31 -8.94 9.12
N TRP A 85 6.12 -8.36 7.93
CA TRP A 85 5.07 -7.36 7.71
C TRP A 85 3.73 -8.03 7.37
N ARG A 86 2.67 -7.56 8.03
CA ARG A 86 1.29 -7.80 7.62
C ARG A 86 0.93 -6.77 6.56
N LEU A 87 0.74 -7.22 5.31
CA LEU A 87 0.47 -6.32 4.19
C LEU A 87 -1.02 -6.25 3.88
N ALA A 88 -1.55 -5.03 3.84
CA ALA A 88 -2.77 -4.70 3.14
C ALA A 88 -2.38 -4.01 1.82
N ALA A 89 -2.52 -4.71 0.70
CA ALA A 89 -2.18 -4.17 -0.61
C ALA A 89 -3.43 -4.14 -1.49
N GLY A 90 -3.68 -3.01 -2.16
CA GLY A 90 -4.87 -2.81 -2.98
C GLY A 90 -4.62 -1.97 -4.21
N GLU A 91 -5.45 -2.19 -5.23
CA GLU A 91 -5.45 -1.37 -6.44
C GLU A 91 -6.20 -0.05 -6.19
N GLU A 92 -5.71 1.04 -6.79
CA GLU A 92 -6.36 2.35 -6.77
C GLU A 92 -7.87 2.33 -7.03
N ARG A 93 -8.30 1.52 -8.00
CA ARG A 93 -9.72 1.39 -8.32
C ARG A 93 -10.52 0.81 -7.15
N SER A 94 -10.03 -0.25 -6.53
CA SER A 94 -10.70 -0.90 -5.40
C SER A 94 -10.77 0.03 -4.20
N PHE A 95 -9.65 0.70 -3.89
CA PHE A 95 -9.62 1.69 -2.82
C PHE A 95 -10.55 2.89 -3.07
N SER A 96 -10.65 3.37 -4.31
CA SER A 96 -11.59 4.46 -4.66
C SER A 96 -13.04 4.04 -4.47
N GLU A 97 -13.42 2.84 -4.92
CA GLU A 97 -14.76 2.26 -4.72
C GLU A 97 -15.05 2.05 -3.22
N ASP A 98 -14.07 1.54 -2.46
CA ASP A 98 -14.18 1.33 -1.02
C ASP A 98 -14.25 2.64 -0.23
N MET A 99 -13.54 3.68 -0.65
CA MET A 99 -13.55 4.99 -0.01
C MET A 99 -14.88 5.72 -0.26
N GLN A 100 -15.46 5.59 -1.45
CA GLN A 100 -16.80 6.12 -1.77
C GLN A 100 -17.92 5.39 -1.00
N SER A 101 -17.74 4.10 -0.72
CA SER A 101 -18.73 3.28 -0.01
C SER A 101 -18.53 3.25 1.52
N GLY A 102 -17.44 3.85 2.03
CA GLY A 102 -17.05 3.75 3.44
C GLY A 102 -16.52 2.38 3.86
N LEU A 103 -16.41 1.43 2.92
CA LEU A 103 -15.83 0.10 3.15
C LEU A 103 -14.32 0.18 3.43
N PHE A 104 -13.65 1.21 2.91
CA PHE A 104 -12.21 1.39 3.07
C PHE A 104 -11.82 1.46 4.56
N ASP A 105 -12.52 2.29 5.35
CA ASP A 105 -12.25 2.43 6.77
C ASP A 105 -12.45 1.09 7.52
N ILE A 106 -13.48 0.33 7.15
CA ILE A 106 -13.79 -0.97 7.78
C ILE A 106 -12.73 -2.02 7.43
N GLN A 107 -12.35 -2.14 6.17
CA GLN A 107 -11.34 -3.09 5.71
C GLN A 107 -9.95 -2.76 6.24
N MET A 108 -9.63 -1.47 6.28
CA MET A 108 -8.39 -0.97 6.84
C MET A 108 -8.35 -1.27 8.34
N LEU A 109 -9.38 -0.94 9.12
CA LEU A 109 -9.47 -1.31 10.55
C LEU A 109 -9.35 -2.82 10.76
N ALA A 110 -10.00 -3.64 9.93
CA ALA A 110 -9.88 -5.10 10.00
C ALA A 110 -8.45 -5.60 9.69
N SER A 111 -7.66 -4.85 8.93
CA SER A 111 -6.27 -5.16 8.65
C SER A 111 -5.33 -4.75 9.81
N LEU A 112 -5.78 -3.81 10.66
CA LEU A 112 -5.02 -3.28 11.81
C LEU A 112 -5.14 -4.12 13.09
N TYR A 113 -6.12 -5.03 13.18
CA TYR A 113 -6.36 -5.92 14.32
C TYR A 113 -6.33 -7.39 13.91
#